data_AF-A0A6J6A172-F1
#
_entry.id   AF-A0A6J6A172-F1
#
_cell.length_a   1.000
_cell.length_b   1.000
_cell.length_c   1.000
_cell.angle_alpha   90.00
_cell.angle_beta   90.00
_cell.angle_gamma   90.00
#
_symmetry.space_group_name_H-M   'P 1'
#
loop_
_entity.id
_entity.type
_entity.pdbx_description
1 polymer ?
#
loop_
_entity_poly.entity_id
_entity_poly.type
_entity_poly.pdbx_seq_one_letter_code
_entity_poly.pdbx_strand_id
1 'polypeptide(L)'
;MGLLPGVLFALRNVHADETINRGNRLHPHYLVYLDDNGTVIADHTEVKHLLDLIRAGCRNYDEPVVEVVRVFNAATSEGANMHHYSDLLTAAIRSMIDVTEERDVDSLFTGGYTTALTHAINGLDDFELVAFLAIVDPPGEAASE
;
A
#
# COMPACT_ATOMS: atom_id res chain seq x y z
N MET A 1 13.32 -9.68 -11.02
CA MET A 1 12.97 -8.57 -10.12
C MET A 1 12.09 -9.16 -9.04
N GLY A 2 12.58 -9.16 -7.81
CA GLY A 2 11.88 -9.69 -6.64
C GLY A 2 11.12 -8.59 -5.91
N LEU A 3 10.52 -8.95 -4.78
CA LEU A 3 9.97 -7.98 -3.83
C LEU A 3 11.15 -7.22 -3.17
N LEU A 4 11.03 -5.90 -3.08
CA LEU A 4 11.96 -5.04 -2.35
C LEU A 4 11.55 -4.98 -0.87
N PRO A 5 12.52 -4.79 0.06
CA PRO A 5 12.22 -4.52 1.46
C PRO A 5 11.29 -3.31 1.61
N GLY A 6 10.29 -3.45 2.47
CA GLY A 6 9.22 -2.47 2.60
C GLY A 6 7.93 -3.06 3.16
N VAL A 7 6.80 -2.45 2.79
CA VAL A 7 5.49 -2.84 3.29
C VAL A 7 4.40 -2.64 2.26
N LEU A 8 3.50 -3.62 2.20
CA LEU A 8 2.27 -3.52 1.45
C LEU A 8 1.09 -3.35 2.40
N PHE A 9 0.29 -2.31 2.17
CA PHE A 9 -0.93 -2.03 2.93
C PHE A 9 -2.17 -2.36 2.12
N ALA A 10 -3.12 -3.02 2.77
CA ALA A 10 -4.49 -3.16 2.30
C ALA A 10 -5.38 -2.25 3.15
N LEU A 11 -5.88 -1.19 2.51
CA LEU A 11 -6.70 -0.16 3.13
C LEU A 11 -8.12 -0.25 2.61
N ARG A 12 -9.10 0.03 3.46
CA ARG A 12 -10.52 0.16 3.07
C ARG A 12 -10.96 1.58 3.31
N ASN A 13 -11.54 2.22 2.30
CA ASN A 13 -12.16 3.52 2.48
C ASN A 13 -13.50 3.36 3.23
N VAL A 14 -13.65 4.01 4.39
CA VAL A 14 -14.84 3.88 5.26
C VAL A 14 -16.01 4.75 4.82
N HIS A 15 -15.75 5.74 3.97
CA HIS A 15 -16.72 6.67 3.39
C HIS A 15 -16.99 6.41 1.91
N ALA A 16 -16.52 5.28 1.38
CA ALA A 16 -16.67 4.90 -0.01
C ALA A 16 -18.16 4.78 -0.39
N ASP A 17 -18.58 5.63 -1.33
CA ASP A 17 -19.89 5.51 -1.97
C ASP A 17 -19.85 4.31 -2.94
N GLU A 18 -20.70 3.32 -2.73
CA GLU A 18 -20.73 2.05 -3.48
C GLU A 18 -20.92 2.25 -5.00
N THR A 19 -21.41 3.44 -5.39
CA THR A 19 -21.73 3.78 -6.77
C THR A 19 -20.57 4.40 -7.58
N ILE A 20 -19.50 4.86 -6.92
CA ILE A 20 -18.42 5.60 -7.59
C ILE A 20 -17.18 4.72 -7.76
N ASN A 21 -17.10 4.04 -8.90
CA ASN A 21 -15.95 3.24 -9.26
C ASN A 21 -14.93 4.08 -10.07
N ARG A 22 -14.09 4.88 -9.39
CA ARG A 22 -13.07 5.79 -10.00
C ARG A 22 -11.89 5.04 -10.68
N GLY A 23 -12.14 3.91 -11.34
CA GLY A 23 -11.11 3.08 -11.96
C GLY A 23 -10.38 2.11 -11.01
N ASN A 24 -10.72 2.10 -9.71
CA ASN A 24 -10.21 1.13 -8.75
C ASN A 24 -11.01 -0.19 -8.80
N ARG A 25 -10.43 -1.22 -9.41
CA ARG A 25 -11.08 -2.53 -9.57
C ARG A 25 -11.31 -3.30 -8.26
N LEU A 26 -10.71 -2.86 -7.15
CA LEU A 26 -10.87 -3.45 -5.81
C LEU A 26 -11.75 -2.62 -4.87
N HIS A 27 -12.38 -1.54 -5.36
CA HIS A 27 -13.23 -0.69 -4.54
C HIS A 27 -14.18 -1.52 -3.64
N PRO A 28 -14.27 -1.23 -2.33
CA PRO A 28 -13.71 -0.07 -1.59
C PRO A 28 -12.28 -0.27 -1.05
N HIS A 29 -11.55 -1.28 -1.50
CA HIS A 29 -10.20 -1.60 -1.04
C HIS A 29 -9.12 -0.98 -1.94
N TYR A 30 -8.03 -0.57 -1.32
CA TYR A 30 -6.87 0.03 -1.94
C TYR A 30 -5.63 -0.75 -1.50
N LEU A 31 -4.74 -1.04 -2.45
CA LEU A 31 -3.45 -1.64 -2.19
C LEU A 31 -2.36 -0.63 -2.50
N VAL A 32 -1.41 -0.46 -1.59
CA VAL A 32 -0.24 0.39 -1.81
C VAL A 32 0.98 -0.34 -1.29
N TYR A 33 2.04 -0.32 -2.07
CA TYR A 33 3.32 -0.94 -1.73
C TYR A 33 4.42 0.11 -1.75
N LEU A 34 5.15 0.19 -0.63
CA LEU A 34 6.23 1.12 -0.41
C LEU A 34 7.51 0.35 -0.08
N ASP A 35 8.65 0.92 -0.45
CA ASP A 35 9.94 0.51 0.10
C ASP A 35 10.12 1.03 1.54
N ASP A 36 11.19 0.58 2.22
CA ASP A 36 11.53 1.04 3.58
C ASP A 36 11.87 2.56 3.64
N ASN A 37 12.09 3.23 2.51
CA ASN A 37 12.31 4.68 2.47
C ASN A 37 11.00 5.48 2.31
N GLY A 38 9.86 4.79 2.15
CA GLY A 38 8.57 5.43 1.89
C GLY A 38 8.34 5.80 0.42
N THR A 39 9.16 5.29 -0.50
CA THR A 39 8.95 5.42 -1.94
C THR A 39 7.86 4.45 -2.37
N VAL A 40 6.83 4.95 -3.05
CA VAL A 40 5.77 4.09 -3.60
C VAL A 40 6.32 3.29 -4.78
N ILE A 41 6.36 1.97 -4.63
CA ILE A 41 6.76 1.03 -5.67
C ILE A 41 5.56 0.75 -6.60
N ALA A 42 4.38 0.57 -6.02
CA ALA A 42 3.14 0.33 -6.76
C ALA A 42 1.93 0.80 -5.95
N ASP A 43 0.92 1.33 -6.63
CA ASP A 43 -0.28 1.89 -6.02
C ASP A 43 -1.56 1.14 -6.42
N HIS A 44 -2.69 1.70 -6.00
CA HIS A 44 -4.03 1.16 -6.22
C HIS A 44 -4.48 1.12 -7.69
N THR A 45 -3.73 1.73 -8.62
CA THR A 45 -4.01 1.66 -10.06
C THR A 45 -3.45 0.37 -10.68
N GLU A 46 -2.41 -0.20 -10.09
CA GLU A 46 -1.69 -1.39 -10.59
C GLU A 46 -1.96 -2.67 -9.77
N VAL A 47 -3.16 -2.78 -9.20
CA VAL A 47 -3.57 -3.90 -8.32
C VAL A 47 -3.19 -5.28 -8.85
N LYS A 48 -3.43 -5.55 -10.14
CA LYS A 48 -3.14 -6.89 -10.70
C LYS A 48 -1.65 -7.19 -10.62
N HIS A 49 -0.81 -6.19 -10.89
CA HIS A 49 0.64 -6.34 -10.81
C HIS A 49 1.07 -6.62 -9.37
N LEU A 50 0.54 -5.86 -8.40
CA LEU A 50 0.74 -6.07 -6.97
C LEU A 50 0.38 -7.49 -6.52
N LEU A 51 -0.83 -7.95 -6.86
CA LEU A 51 -1.27 -9.29 -6.51
C LEU A 51 -0.44 -10.38 -7.19
N ASP A 52 -0.03 -10.18 -8.45
CA ASP A 52 0.86 -11.12 -9.15
C ASP A 52 2.26 -11.17 -8.51
N LEU A 53 2.80 -10.03 -8.05
CA LEU A 53 4.08 -9.95 -7.34
C LEU A 53 4.04 -10.69 -6.00
N ILE A 54 3.05 -10.40 -5.15
CA ILE A 54 2.87 -11.10 -3.86
C ILE A 54 2.68 -12.59 -4.09
N ARG A 55 1.80 -12.97 -5.03
CA ARG A 55 1.53 -14.37 -5.35
C ARG A 55 2.78 -15.09 -5.83
N ALA A 56 3.67 -14.43 -6.57
CA ALA A 56 4.93 -15.01 -7.00
C ALA A 56 5.91 -15.17 -5.81
N GLY A 57 6.02 -14.16 -4.94
CA GLY A 57 6.91 -14.18 -3.78
C GLY A 57 6.50 -15.18 -2.69
N CYS A 58 5.19 -15.35 -2.46
CA CYS A 58 4.67 -16.20 -1.40
C CYS A 58 4.28 -17.60 -1.85
N ARG A 59 4.36 -17.93 -3.16
CA ARG A 59 3.82 -19.19 -3.72
C ARG A 59 4.25 -20.47 -3.00
N ASN A 60 5.50 -20.50 -2.52
CA ASN A 60 6.11 -21.70 -1.95
C ASN A 60 6.02 -21.73 -0.41
N TYR A 61 5.35 -20.74 0.19
CA TYR A 61 5.27 -20.55 1.63
C TYR A 61 3.82 -20.61 2.08
N ASP A 62 3.41 -21.77 2.56
CA ASP A 62 2.07 -21.97 3.15
C ASP A 62 2.04 -21.59 4.64
N GLU A 63 3.21 -21.47 5.27
CA GLU A 63 3.39 -21.07 6.66
C GLU A 63 4.36 -19.88 6.79
N PRO A 64 4.24 -19.06 7.85
CA PRO A 64 5.17 -17.97 8.10
C PRO A 64 6.62 -18.45 8.21
N VAL A 65 7.54 -17.81 7.49
CA VAL A 65 8.97 -18.13 7.57
C VAL A 65 9.52 -17.60 8.89
N VAL A 66 9.84 -18.50 9.83
CA VAL A 66 10.25 -18.16 11.20
C VAL A 66 11.44 -17.20 11.24
N GLU A 67 12.40 -17.33 10.33
CA GLU A 67 13.57 -16.44 10.24
C GLU A 67 13.18 -15.00 9.89
N VAL A 68 12.24 -14.83 8.95
CA VAL A 68 11.69 -13.54 8.53
C VAL A 68 10.88 -12.90 9.66
N VAL A 69 10.06 -13.70 10.35
CA VAL A 69 9.29 -13.25 11.53
C VAL A 69 10.23 -12.73 12.62
N ARG A 70 11.37 -13.39 12.87
CA ARG A 70 12.36 -12.93 13.85
C ARG A 70 12.98 -11.58 13.47
N VAL A 71 13.29 -11.36 12.19
CA VAL A 71 13.80 -10.06 11.71
C VAL A 71 12.77 -8.96 11.97
N PHE A 72 11.52 -9.20 11.57
CA PHE A 72 10.44 -8.25 11.78
C PHE A 72 10.20 -7.95 13.28
N ASN A 73 10.16 -8.99 14.12
CA ASN A 73 9.94 -8.83 15.56
C ASN A 73 11.11 -8.13 16.25
N ALA A 74 12.34 -8.40 15.82
CA ALA A 74 13.51 -7.68 16.34
C ALA A 74 13.46 -6.19 15.99
N ALA A 75 13.09 -5.85 14.74
CA ALA A 75 12.96 -4.47 14.28
C ALA A 75 11.82 -3.71 14.98
N THR A 76 10.70 -4.39 15.24
CA THR A 76 9.50 -3.79 15.83
C THR A 76 9.38 -3.95 17.34
N SER A 77 10.38 -4.54 18.01
CA SER A 77 10.29 -4.92 19.42
C SER A 77 9.03 -5.74 19.73
N GLU A 78 8.82 -6.83 18.98
CA GLU A 78 7.62 -7.69 19.05
C GLU A 78 6.32 -6.89 18.82
N GLY A 79 6.36 -5.91 17.91
CA GLY A 79 5.25 -5.01 17.61
C GLY A 79 5.04 -3.86 18.60
N ALA A 80 5.86 -3.71 19.65
CA ALA A 80 5.76 -2.60 20.58
C ALA A 80 6.23 -1.26 19.98
N ASN A 81 7.13 -1.29 18.99
CA ASN A 81 7.65 -0.15 18.28
C ASN A 81 7.34 -0.24 16.78
N MET A 82 6.16 0.24 16.40
CA MET A 82 5.68 0.27 15.02
C MET A 82 5.92 1.61 14.31
N HIS A 83 6.71 2.53 14.90
CA HIS A 83 6.86 3.91 14.37
C HIS A 83 7.22 3.93 12.88
N HIS A 84 8.19 3.11 12.48
CA HIS A 84 8.62 3.01 11.09
C HIS A 84 7.46 2.66 10.14
N TYR A 85 6.70 1.61 10.46
CA TYR A 85 5.56 1.19 9.64
C TYR A 85 4.39 2.18 9.70
N SER A 86 4.19 2.87 10.83
CA SER A 86 3.21 3.95 10.94
C SER A 86 3.58 5.17 10.08
N ASP A 87 4.86 5.50 9.98
CA ASP A 87 5.36 6.56 9.09
C ASP A 87 5.16 6.17 7.62
N LEU A 88 5.46 4.92 7.26
CA LEU A 88 5.20 4.37 5.92
C LEU A 88 3.70 4.37 5.59
N LEU A 89 2.83 4.01 6.54
CA LEU A 89 1.38 4.09 6.37
C LEU A 89 0.93 5.53 6.09
N THR A 90 1.48 6.48 6.83
CA THR A 90 1.20 7.91 6.63
C THR A 90 1.64 8.38 5.24
N ALA A 91 2.83 7.95 4.78
CA ALA A 91 3.32 8.23 3.43
C ALA A 91 2.43 7.61 2.35
N ALA A 92 1.98 6.37 2.54
CA ALA A 92 1.07 5.67 1.63
C ALA A 92 -0.23 6.45 1.40
N ILE A 93 -0.85 6.90 2.49
CA ILE A 93 -2.12 7.62 2.43
C ILE A 93 -1.94 9.00 1.78
N ARG A 94 -0.85 9.71 2.08
CA ARG A 94 -0.52 10.97 1.39
C ARG A 94 -0.38 10.77 -0.12
N SER A 95 0.38 9.76 -0.54
CA SER A 95 0.54 9.45 -1.96
C SER A 95 -0.80 9.12 -2.65
N MET A 96 -1.70 8.41 -1.97
CA MET A 96 -3.03 8.14 -2.52
C MET A 96 -3.87 9.40 -2.71
N ILE A 97 -3.75 10.38 -1.80
CA ILE A 97 -4.42 11.68 -1.91
C ILE A 97 -3.86 12.43 -3.11
N ASP A 98 -2.55 12.56 -3.20
CA ASP A 98 -1.86 13.29 -4.28
C ASP A 98 -2.22 12.72 -5.66
N VAL A 99 -2.17 11.38 -5.82
CA VAL A 99 -2.56 10.70 -7.08
C VAL A 99 -4.05 10.88 -7.39
N THR A 100 -4.91 10.94 -6.38
CA THR A 100 -6.35 11.19 -6.59
C THR A 100 -6.60 12.63 -7.03
N GLU A 101 -5.91 13.61 -6.45
CA GLU A 101 -5.99 15.02 -6.84
C GLU A 101 -5.49 15.24 -8.28
N GLU A 102 -4.36 14.63 -8.66
CA GLU A 102 -3.85 14.70 -10.04
C GLU A 102 -4.84 14.13 -11.05
N ARG A 103 -5.46 12.98 -10.75
CA ARG A 103 -6.48 12.36 -11.62
C ARG A 103 -7.76 13.17 -11.71
N ASP A 104 -8.17 13.81 -10.62
CA ASP A 104 -9.33 14.69 -10.62
C ASP A 104 -9.05 15.92 -11.50
N VAL A 105 -7.83 16.48 -11.47
CA VAL A 105 -7.40 17.55 -12.37
C VAL A 105 -7.37 17.11 -13.84
N ASP A 106 -6.80 15.95 -14.17
CA ASP A 106 -6.82 15.43 -15.54
C ASP A 106 -8.25 15.16 -16.05
N SER A 107 -9.16 14.73 -15.16
CA SER A 107 -10.59 14.57 -15.47
C SER A 107 -11.29 15.91 -15.72
N LEU A 108 -10.82 17.03 -15.11
CA LEU A 108 -11.32 18.38 -15.42
C LEU A 108 -10.96 18.83 -16.84
N PHE A 109 -9.84 18.35 -17.38
CA PHE A 109 -9.37 18.72 -18.72
C PHE A 109 -9.81 17.75 -19.83
N THR A 110 -10.32 16.58 -19.47
CA THR A 110 -10.85 15.61 -20.45
C THR A 110 -12.38 15.77 -20.56
N GLY A 111 -12.84 16.43 -21.62
CA GLY A 111 -14.24 16.85 -21.79
C GLY A 111 -15.26 15.71 -21.75
N GLY A 112 -15.84 15.48 -20.57
CA GLY A 112 -16.98 14.57 -20.38
C GLY A 112 -17.17 14.20 -18.91
N TYR A 113 -18.16 14.82 -18.26
CA TYR A 113 -18.62 14.56 -16.90
C TYR A 113 -17.61 14.95 -15.80
N THR A 114 -17.65 16.22 -15.41
CA THR A 114 -17.05 16.74 -14.18
C THR A 114 -17.64 16.05 -12.95
N THR A 115 -16.92 15.11 -12.33
CA THR A 115 -17.13 14.71 -10.92
C THR A 115 -16.33 15.60 -9.96
N ALA A 116 -16.17 16.87 -10.34
CA ALA A 116 -15.42 17.87 -9.60
C ALA A 116 -16.04 18.08 -8.22
N LEU A 117 -15.27 17.81 -7.18
CA LEU A 117 -15.58 18.11 -5.78
C LEU A 117 -16.81 17.39 -5.19
N THR A 118 -16.63 16.18 -4.67
CA THR A 118 -17.62 15.69 -3.67
C THR A 118 -17.02 14.89 -2.52
N HIS A 119 -15.82 14.32 -2.64
CA HIS A 119 -15.13 13.70 -1.51
C HIS A 119 -13.66 14.10 -1.50
N ALA A 120 -13.34 15.13 -0.73
CA ALA A 120 -11.98 15.37 -0.28
C ALA A 120 -11.60 14.20 0.62
N ILE A 121 -10.59 13.42 0.23
CA ILE A 121 -9.95 12.46 1.12
C ILE A 121 -9.17 13.31 2.12
N ASN A 122 -9.67 13.44 3.35
CA ASN A 122 -9.13 14.27 4.42
C ASN A 122 -7.90 13.66 5.09
N GLY A 123 -7.59 12.37 4.87
CA GLY A 123 -6.38 11.75 5.41
C GLY A 123 -6.58 10.34 5.94
N LEU A 124 -5.87 10.04 7.05
CA LEU A 124 -5.85 8.75 7.73
C LEU A 124 -7.25 8.31 8.21
N ASP A 125 -8.11 9.26 8.61
CA ASP A 125 -9.43 8.98 9.19
C ASP A 125 -10.43 8.39 8.17
N ASP A 126 -10.16 8.54 6.88
CA ASP A 126 -11.03 8.01 5.81
C ASP A 126 -10.68 6.56 5.46
N PHE A 127 -9.59 6.02 6.01
CA PHE A 127 -9.11 4.67 5.72
C PHE A 127 -8.98 3.81 6.97
N GLU A 128 -9.47 2.58 6.85
CA GLU A 128 -9.22 1.52 7.80
C GLU A 128 -8.10 0.60 7.28
N LEU A 129 -7.09 0.34 8.10
CA LEU A 129 -6.07 -0.66 7.81
C LEU A 129 -6.66 -2.07 8.01
N VAL A 130 -6.89 -2.79 6.91
CA VAL A 130 -7.44 -4.15 6.92
C VAL A 130 -6.35 -5.18 7.15
N ALA A 131 -5.24 -5.03 6.44
CA ALA A 131 -4.08 -5.92 6.55
C ALA A 131 -2.81 -5.21 6.07
N PHE A 132 -1.67 -5.71 6.52
CA PHE A 132 -0.38 -5.33 5.97
C PHE A 132 0.50 -6.57 5.77
N LEU A 133 1.42 -6.47 4.82
CA LEU A 133 2.45 -7.46 4.57
C LEU A 133 3.80 -6.75 4.64
N ALA A 134 4.57 -7.05 5.69
CA ALA A 134 5.95 -6.58 5.81
C ALA A 134 6.86 -7.49 4.97
N ILE A 135 7.76 -6.86 4.22
CA ILE A 135 8.74 -7.50 3.36
C ILE A 135 10.09 -7.09 3.92
N VAL A 136 10.81 -8.05 4.50
CA VAL A 136 12.09 -7.80 5.15
C VAL A 136 13.16 -8.67 4.51
N ASP A 137 14.38 -8.17 4.49
CA ASP A 137 15.52 -8.98 4.06
C ASP A 137 15.74 -10.13 5.05
N PRO A 138 16.03 -11.34 4.54
CA PRO A 138 16.38 -12.45 5.40
C PRO A 138 17.70 -12.15 6.13
N PRO A 139 17.87 -12.67 7.35
CA PRO A 139 19.08 -12.44 8.13
C PRO A 139 20.27 -13.14 7.43
N GLY A 140 21.04 -12.37 6.65
CA GLY A 140 22.22 -12.87 5.92
C GLY A 140 22.41 -12.30 4.51
N GLU A 141 21.45 -11.55 3.98
CA GLU A 141 21.51 -11.00 2.62
C GLU A 141 21.75 -9.48 2.62
N ALA A 142 22.49 -8.97 3.60
CA ALA A 142 23.04 -7.63 3.57
C ALA A 142 24.07 -7.54 2.42
N ALA A 143 23.58 -7.16 1.24
CA ALA A 143 24.29 -6.63 0.09
C ALA A 143 25.69 -7.23 -0.18
N SER A 144 25.75 -8.24 -1.05
CA SER A 144 26.88 -8.32 -1.96
C SER A 144 26.68 -7.25 -3.05
N GLU A 145 27.52 -6.22 -2.98
CA GLU A 145 27.84 -5.14 -3.94
C GLU A 145 27.00 -4.99 -5.23
#